data_AF-A0A922JHB1-F1
#
_entry.id   AF-A0A922JHB1-F1
#
_cell.length_a   1.000
_cell.length_b   1.000
_cell.length_c   1.000
_cell.angle_alpha   90.00
_cell.angle_beta   90.00
_cell.angle_gamma   90.00
#
_symmetry.space_group_name_H-M   'P 1'
#
loop_
_entity.id
_entity.type
_entity.pdbx_description
1 polymer ?
#
loop_
_entity_poly.entity_id
_entity_poly.type
_entity_poly.pdbx_seq_one_letter_code
_entity_poly.pdbx_strand_id
1 'polypeptide(L)'
;MQRFKIGVDAKNLQVVMNRGSHDMTTNSVTKNLEIEVSSVVLEVSVREQNPSVKEKAKRILEGYVSKMKNALADESIGPKLVPSLKKKIEEAISHLNGWLKYVQNPQANDNVIEENMKLNKQYYEDVIAKIGQLKHSSSST
;
A
#
# COMPACT_ATOMS: atom_id res chain seq x y z
N MET A 1 58.41 -23.35 2.30
CA MET A 1 56.98 -23.19 2.64
C MET A 1 56.76 -21.77 3.14
N GLN A 2 56.02 -20.93 2.41
CA GLN A 2 55.43 -19.72 3.01
C GLN A 2 54.24 -19.24 2.16
N ARG A 3 53.05 -19.21 2.77
CA ARG A 3 51.82 -18.61 2.19
C ARG A 3 51.76 -17.16 2.65
N PHE A 4 51.57 -16.22 1.74
CA PHE A 4 51.18 -14.84 2.09
C PHE A 4 49.84 -14.49 1.45
N LYS A 5 48.94 -13.97 2.28
CA LYS A 5 47.57 -13.57 1.94
C LYS A 5 47.62 -12.23 1.20
N ILE A 6 46.95 -12.13 0.05
CA ILE A 6 46.69 -10.85 -0.62
C ILE A 6 45.44 -10.25 0.03
N GLY A 7 45.62 -9.17 0.80
CA GLY A 7 44.54 -8.27 1.17
C GLY A 7 44.29 -7.31 0.02
N VAL A 8 43.04 -7.19 -0.43
CA VAL A 8 42.66 -6.24 -1.48
C VAL A 8 42.15 -4.97 -0.80
N ASP A 9 42.94 -3.90 -0.82
CA ASP A 9 42.49 -2.56 -0.45
C ASP A 9 41.99 -1.85 -1.71
N ALA A 10 40.70 -1.50 -1.70
CA ALA A 10 39.97 -0.95 -2.82
C ALA A 10 40.23 0.57 -2.94
N LYS A 11 41.39 0.98 -3.46
CA LYS A 11 41.72 2.41 -3.71
C LYS A 11 42.93 2.57 -4.63
N ASN A 12 42.81 2.21 -5.92
CA ASN A 12 43.45 2.89 -7.06
C ASN A 12 43.38 2.04 -8.34
N LEU A 13 42.49 2.41 -9.25
CA LEU A 13 42.58 2.02 -10.66
C LEU A 13 42.64 3.32 -11.47
N GLN A 14 43.86 3.76 -11.78
CA GLN A 14 44.11 4.84 -12.73
C GLN A 14 44.41 4.18 -14.09
N VAL A 15 43.48 4.30 -15.05
CA VAL A 15 43.66 3.85 -16.43
C VAL A 15 44.46 4.92 -17.17
N VAL A 16 45.71 4.60 -17.53
CA VAL A 16 46.54 5.39 -18.45
C VAL A 16 46.33 4.85 -19.87
N MET A 17 45.91 5.72 -20.80
CA MET A 17 45.83 5.44 -22.24
C MET A 17 47.07 5.94 -23.00
N ASN A 18 47.63 5.12 -23.90
CA ASN A 18 48.34 5.48 -25.16
C ASN A 18 48.96 4.21 -25.78
N ARG A 19 49.16 3.97 -27.08
CA ARG A 19 48.70 4.44 -28.42
C ARG A 19 49.42 3.49 -29.41
N GLY A 20 48.85 3.12 -30.57
CA GLY A 20 49.68 2.57 -31.67
C GLY A 20 49.03 1.73 -32.78
N SER A 21 48.51 2.41 -33.81
CA SER A 21 48.68 2.16 -35.26
C SER A 21 48.12 0.94 -36.04
N HIS A 22 47.55 1.33 -37.19
CA HIS A 22 47.40 0.67 -38.50
C HIS A 22 46.02 0.12 -38.91
N ASP A 23 45.72 0.45 -40.17
CA ASP A 23 44.45 0.66 -40.83
C ASP A 23 44.08 -0.53 -41.76
N MET A 24 42.88 -0.45 -42.36
CA MET A 24 42.26 -1.29 -43.39
C MET A 24 41.59 -2.59 -42.93
N THR A 25 40.24 -2.62 -42.89
CA THR A 25 39.42 -2.99 -44.06
C THR A 25 37.93 -2.89 -43.67
N THR A 26 37.15 -2.44 -44.64
CA THR A 26 35.74 -2.07 -44.58
C THR A 26 34.77 -3.22 -44.30
N ASN A 27 33.78 -2.90 -43.48
CA ASN A 27 32.36 -3.27 -43.61
C ASN A 27 31.96 -4.73 -43.34
N SER A 28 30.87 -4.89 -42.57
CA SER A 28 30.11 -6.13 -42.30
C SER A 28 30.49 -6.92 -41.04
N VAL A 29 30.30 -6.39 -39.82
CA VAL A 29 29.60 -7.07 -38.69
C VAL A 29 29.24 -6.01 -37.65
N THR A 30 28.28 -5.14 -37.95
CA THR A 30 27.60 -4.34 -36.91
C THR A 30 26.09 -4.58 -36.97
N LYS A 31 25.74 -5.80 -37.36
CA LYS A 31 24.39 -6.35 -37.27
C LYS A 31 24.53 -7.74 -36.67
N ASN A 32 23.78 -7.98 -35.60
CA ASN A 32 23.60 -9.26 -34.91
C ASN A 32 24.65 -9.58 -33.83
N LEU A 33 24.52 -8.91 -32.69
CA LEU A 33 24.42 -9.47 -31.33
C LEU A 33 24.25 -8.28 -30.36
N GLU A 34 23.31 -7.37 -30.63
CA GLU A 34 22.00 -7.40 -29.98
C GLU A 34 21.80 -8.53 -28.94
N ILE A 35 21.38 -8.10 -27.74
CA ILE A 35 20.77 -8.87 -26.63
C ILE A 35 21.72 -9.56 -25.62
N GLU A 36 22.67 -8.86 -24.99
CA GLU A 36 23.18 -9.29 -23.66
C GLU A 36 23.53 -8.11 -22.72
N VAL A 37 22.86 -6.95 -22.86
CA VAL A 37 22.77 -6.04 -21.70
C VAL A 37 21.59 -6.54 -20.87
N SER A 38 21.89 -7.48 -19.98
CA SER A 38 20.98 -8.06 -19.00
C SER A 38 20.04 -6.99 -18.43
N SER A 39 18.77 -7.19 -18.76
CA SER A 39 17.56 -6.56 -18.23
C SER A 39 17.53 -6.62 -16.69
N VAL A 40 18.28 -5.76 -16.00
CA VAL A 40 18.22 -5.66 -14.52
C VAL A 40 18.12 -4.21 -14.03
N VAL A 41 17.95 -3.23 -14.92
CA VAL A 41 17.86 -1.80 -14.54
C VAL A 41 16.73 -1.08 -15.28
N LEU A 42 15.56 -1.71 -15.38
CA LEU A 42 14.32 -1.07 -15.86
C LEU A 42 13.06 -1.53 -15.11
N GLU A 43 13.19 -1.96 -13.85
CA GLU A 43 12.04 -2.25 -12.98
C GLU A 43 11.99 -1.42 -11.70
N VAL A 44 12.63 -0.26 -11.67
CA VAL A 44 12.03 0.87 -10.94
C VAL A 44 10.90 1.40 -11.84
N SER A 45 9.88 0.56 -12.00
CA SER A 45 8.60 0.98 -12.55
C SER A 45 8.12 2.06 -11.61
N VAL A 46 8.14 3.29 -12.09
CA VAL A 46 7.44 4.44 -11.55
C VAL A 46 5.96 4.04 -11.48
N ARG A 47 5.58 3.28 -10.46
CA ARG A 47 4.22 2.83 -10.15
C ARG A 47 3.69 3.58 -8.93
N GLU A 48 4.10 4.83 -8.77
CA GLU A 48 3.22 5.82 -8.17
C GLU A 48 2.07 6.02 -9.18
N GLN A 49 0.77 5.99 -8.88
CA GLN A 49 0.08 6.70 -7.81
C GLN A 49 -1.32 6.11 -7.50
N ASN A 50 -1.60 4.85 -7.86
CA ASN A 50 -2.91 4.22 -7.57
C ASN A 50 -2.78 3.20 -6.44
N PRO A 51 -3.34 3.48 -5.24
CA PRO A 51 -3.27 2.52 -4.15
C PRO A 51 -3.97 1.22 -4.56
N SER A 52 -3.43 0.08 -4.10
CA SER A 52 -4.01 -1.23 -4.36
C SER A 52 -5.45 -1.31 -3.82
N VAL A 53 -6.25 -2.25 -4.33
CA VAL A 53 -7.62 -2.50 -3.83
C VAL A 53 -7.61 -2.73 -2.32
N LYS A 54 -6.63 -3.50 -1.83
CA LYS A 54 -6.42 -3.79 -0.41
C LYS A 54 -6.15 -2.52 0.41
N GLU A 55 -5.25 -1.65 -0.06
CA GLU A 55 -4.94 -0.40 0.65
C GLU A 55 -6.11 0.59 0.66
N LYS A 56 -6.83 0.72 -0.46
CA LYS A 56 -8.04 1.54 -0.54
C LYS A 56 -9.10 1.04 0.44
N ALA A 57 -9.40 -0.26 0.40
CA ALA A 57 -10.39 -0.88 1.29
C ALA A 57 -9.97 -0.73 2.75
N LYS A 58 -8.70 -1.01 3.09
CA LYS A 58 -8.16 -0.83 4.44
C LYS A 58 -8.41 0.58 4.97
N ARG A 59 -8.01 1.62 4.22
CA ARG A 59 -8.19 3.02 4.63
C ARG A 59 -9.67 3.36 4.89
N ILE A 60 -10.57 2.88 4.04
CA ILE A 60 -12.02 3.15 4.20
C ILE A 60 -12.56 2.43 5.45
N LEU A 61 -12.23 1.15 5.61
CA LEU A 61 -12.66 0.34 6.76
C LEU A 61 -12.11 0.90 8.08
N GLU A 62 -10.83 1.29 8.14
CA GLU A 62 -10.22 1.96 9.28
C GLU A 62 -10.96 3.26 9.61
N GLY A 63 -11.29 4.06 8.59
CA GLY A 63 -12.07 5.28 8.76
C GLY A 63 -13.44 5.04 9.38
N TYR A 64 -14.14 3.97 9.01
CA TYR A 64 -15.40 3.59 9.63
C TYR A 64 -15.24 3.13 11.08
N VAL A 65 -14.28 2.25 11.34
CA VAL A 65 -13.99 1.77 12.71
C VAL A 65 -13.65 2.95 13.63
N SER A 66 -12.79 3.87 13.18
CA SER A 66 -12.42 5.04 13.97
C SER A 66 -13.60 5.95 14.29
N LYS A 67 -14.45 6.25 13.30
CA LYS A 67 -15.66 7.07 13.53
C LYS A 67 -16.61 6.42 14.54
N MET A 68 -16.84 5.12 14.40
CA MET A 68 -17.73 4.35 15.27
C MET A 68 -17.17 4.22 16.70
N LYS A 69 -15.88 3.94 16.85
CA LYS A 69 -15.21 3.90 18.17
C LYS A 69 -15.21 5.27 18.84
N ASN A 70 -14.93 6.33 18.09
CA ASN A 70 -14.99 7.70 18.63
C ASN A 70 -16.39 8.03 19.13
N ALA A 71 -17.45 7.66 18.41
CA ALA A 71 -18.82 7.91 18.86
C ALA A 71 -19.16 7.24 20.20
N LEU A 72 -18.62 6.04 20.45
CA LEU A 72 -18.81 5.32 21.71
C LEU A 72 -18.03 5.95 22.87
N ALA A 73 -16.86 6.53 22.59
CA ALA A 73 -15.97 7.12 23.58
C ALA A 73 -16.19 8.62 23.79
N ASP A 74 -16.84 9.31 22.86
CA ASP A 74 -17.11 10.75 22.90
C ASP A 74 -18.13 11.07 23.99
N GLU A 75 -17.74 11.87 24.98
CA GLU A 75 -18.56 12.19 26.15
C GLU A 75 -19.82 12.99 25.82
N SER A 76 -19.86 13.67 24.66
CA SER A 76 -21.04 14.41 24.19
C SER A 76 -22.01 13.54 23.37
N ILE A 77 -21.54 12.43 22.81
CA ILE A 77 -22.33 11.53 21.95
C ILE A 77 -22.70 10.23 22.68
N GLY A 78 -21.74 9.60 23.35
CA GLY A 78 -21.88 8.31 24.04
C GLY A 78 -23.12 8.20 24.92
N PRO A 79 -23.41 9.19 25.80
CA PRO A 79 -24.63 9.18 26.62
C PRO A 79 -25.95 9.29 25.84
N LYS A 80 -25.92 9.82 24.61
CA LYS A 80 -27.09 9.98 23.72
C LYS A 80 -27.37 8.73 22.88
N LEU A 81 -26.45 7.76 22.87
CA LEU A 81 -26.64 6.52 22.15
C LEU A 81 -27.63 5.63 22.88
N VAL A 82 -28.83 5.48 22.31
CA VAL A 82 -29.79 4.49 22.78
C VAL A 82 -29.20 3.08 22.69
N PRO A 83 -29.56 2.14 23.60
CA PRO A 83 -28.94 0.82 23.66
C PRO A 83 -28.97 0.05 22.33
N SER A 84 -30.04 0.20 21.55
CA SER A 84 -30.19 -0.44 20.24
C SER A 84 -29.22 0.12 19.20
N LEU A 85 -28.93 1.42 19.20
CA LEU A 85 -27.95 2.03 18.33
C LEU A 85 -26.53 1.68 18.78
N LYS A 86 -26.26 1.70 20.09
CA LYS A 86 -24.97 1.29 20.65
C LYS A 86 -24.62 -0.14 20.23
N LYS A 87 -25.54 -1.08 20.37
CA LYS A 87 -25.35 -2.47 19.93
C LYS A 87 -25.05 -2.56 18.43
N LYS A 88 -25.80 -1.83 17.59
CA LYS A 88 -25.54 -1.78 16.13
C LYS A 88 -24.14 -1.27 15.81
N ILE A 89 -23.64 -0.27 16.54
CA ILE A 89 -22.28 0.26 16.37
C ILE A 89 -21.24 -0.81 16.76
N GLU A 90 -21.44 -1.50 17.88
CA GLU A 90 -20.55 -2.58 18.33
C GLU A 90 -20.52 -3.76 17.35
N GLU A 91 -21.68 -4.17 16.83
CA GLU A 91 -21.80 -5.21 15.79
C GLU A 91 -21.10 -4.78 14.48
N ALA A 92 -21.31 -3.54 14.05
CA ALA A 92 -20.64 -2.99 12.86
C ALA A 92 -19.11 -2.94 13.04
N ILE A 93 -18.61 -2.52 14.20
CA ILE A 93 -17.17 -2.53 14.51
C ILE A 93 -16.61 -3.95 14.46
N SER A 94 -17.31 -4.93 15.03
CA SER A 94 -16.90 -6.33 15.01
C SER A 94 -16.78 -6.85 13.56
N HIS A 95 -17.80 -6.58 12.74
CA HIS A 95 -17.80 -6.96 11.33
C HIS A 95 -16.67 -6.28 10.54
N LEU A 96 -16.47 -4.98 10.75
CA LEU A 96 -15.38 -4.21 10.12
C LEU A 96 -13.99 -4.73 10.50
N ASN A 97 -13.77 -5.09 11.78
CA ASN A 97 -12.49 -5.66 12.22
C ASN A 97 -12.21 -7.02 11.55
N GLY A 98 -13.24 -7.84 11.33
CA GLY A 98 -13.11 -9.08 10.57
C GLY A 98 -12.64 -8.81 9.14
N TRP A 99 -13.23 -7.84 8.47
CA TRP A 99 -12.80 -7.42 7.13
C TRP A 99 -11.42 -6.77 7.11
N LEU A 100 -11.05 -5.95 8.11
CA LEU A 100 -9.71 -5.40 8.22
C LEU A 100 -8.65 -6.50 8.30
N LYS A 101 -8.90 -7.53 9.12
CA LYS A 101 -8.02 -8.70 9.19
C LYS A 101 -7.95 -9.44 7.85
N TYR A 102 -9.07 -9.55 7.13
CA TYR A 102 -9.09 -10.16 5.81
C TYR A 102 -8.28 -9.35 4.80
N VAL A 103 -8.48 -8.03 4.66
CA VAL A 103 -7.75 -7.23 3.66
C VAL A 103 -6.25 -7.15 3.92
N GLN A 104 -5.83 -7.31 5.18
CA GLN A 104 -4.41 -7.38 5.58
C GLN A 104 -3.77 -8.73 5.26
N ASN A 105 -4.56 -9.77 4.95
CA ASN A 105 -4.02 -11.07 4.57
C ASN A 105 -3.41 -10.99 3.15
N PRO A 106 -2.13 -11.39 2.96
CA PRO A 106 -1.51 -11.45 1.63
C PRO A 106 -2.34 -12.24 0.61
N GLN A 107 -3.05 -13.28 1.06
CA GLN A 107 -3.87 -14.17 0.23
C GLN A 107 -5.31 -13.67 0.00
N ALA A 108 -5.67 -12.49 0.51
CA ALA A 108 -7.00 -11.93 0.30
C ALA A 108 -7.28 -11.70 -1.19
N ASN A 109 -8.50 -12.01 -1.62
CA ASN A 109 -8.92 -11.91 -3.01
C ASN A 109 -9.55 -10.53 -3.25
N ASP A 110 -9.01 -9.78 -4.22
CA ASP A 110 -9.46 -8.43 -4.53
C ASP A 110 -10.94 -8.35 -4.93
N ASN A 111 -11.46 -9.33 -5.70
CA ASN A 111 -12.88 -9.35 -6.08
C ASN A 111 -13.80 -9.49 -4.87
N VAL A 112 -13.41 -10.32 -3.90
CA VAL A 112 -14.17 -10.51 -2.64
C VAL A 112 -14.15 -9.23 -1.81
N ILE A 113 -13.01 -8.53 -1.78
CA ILE A 113 -12.89 -7.23 -1.10
C ILE A 113 -13.82 -6.22 -1.77
N GLU A 114 -13.79 -6.10 -3.10
CA GLU A 114 -14.62 -5.14 -3.83
C GLU A 114 -16.11 -5.42 -3.69
N GLU A 115 -16.53 -6.69 -3.74
CA GLU A 115 -17.92 -7.08 -3.55
C GLU A 115 -18.39 -6.73 -2.14
N ASN A 116 -17.60 -7.06 -1.11
CA ASN A 116 -17.91 -6.68 0.26
C ASN A 116 -18.02 -5.16 0.43
N MET A 117 -17.09 -4.41 -0.17
CA MET A 117 -17.12 -2.95 -0.13
C MET A 117 -18.37 -2.39 -0.81
N LYS A 118 -18.91 -3.03 -1.86
CA LYS A 118 -20.17 -2.62 -2.48
C LYS A 118 -21.39 -2.97 -1.61
N LEU A 119 -21.45 -4.19 -1.08
CA LEU A 119 -22.60 -4.69 -0.34
C LEU A 119 -22.75 -4.03 1.04
N ASN A 120 -21.64 -3.85 1.77
CA ASN A 120 -21.69 -3.41 3.16
C ASN A 120 -21.46 -1.91 3.34
N LYS A 121 -21.02 -1.17 2.31
CA LYS A 121 -20.79 0.28 2.40
C LYS A 121 -22.02 1.05 2.84
N GLN A 122 -23.19 0.76 2.26
CA GLN A 122 -24.43 1.45 2.61
C GLN A 122 -24.82 1.24 4.08
N TYR A 123 -24.57 0.03 4.61
CA TYR A 123 -24.82 -0.27 6.01
C TYR A 123 -23.92 0.55 6.94
N TYR A 124 -22.61 0.62 6.67
CA TYR A 124 -21.70 1.42 7.48
C TYR A 124 -21.99 2.93 7.41
N GLU A 125 -22.35 3.42 6.21
CA GLU A 125 -22.72 4.81 5.98
C GLU A 125 -24.00 5.20 6.74
N ASP A 126 -25.00 4.33 6.79
CA ASP A 126 -26.24 4.56 7.58
C ASP A 126 -25.94 4.66 9.09
N VAL A 127 -25.09 3.78 9.62
CA VAL A 127 -24.67 3.84 11.03
C VAL A 127 -23.95 5.15 11.34
N ILE A 128 -23.03 5.57 10.47
CA ILE A 128 -22.30 6.84 10.64
C ILE A 128 -23.21 8.05 10.50
N ALA A 129 -24.18 8.01 9.58
CA ALA A 129 -25.16 9.08 9.43
C ALA A 129 -25.99 9.27 10.71
N LYS A 130 -26.43 8.18 11.34
CA LYS A 130 -27.14 8.23 12.64
C LYS A 130 -26.29 8.80 13.76
N ILE A 131 -25.01 8.44 13.83
CA ILE A 131 -24.06 9.06 14.75
C ILE A 131 -23.95 10.57 14.48
N GLY A 132 -23.85 10.97 13.21
CA GLY A 132 -23.76 12.37 12.79
C GLY A 132 -24.99 13.19 13.20
N GLN A 133 -26.19 12.62 13.06
CA GLN A 133 -27.44 13.28 13.48
C GLN A 133 -27.41 13.64 14.96
N LEU A 134 -26.96 12.74 15.84
CA LEU A 134 -26.83 12.99 17.28
C LEU A 134 -25.84 14.12 17.60
N LYS A 135 -24.79 14.26 16.80
CA LYS A 135 -23.81 15.34 16.94
C LYS A 135 -24.44 16.70 16.59
N HIS A 136 -25.18 16.79 15.49
CA HIS A 136 -25.81 18.04 15.05
C HIS A 136 -26.99 18.47 15.92
N SER A 137 -27.71 17.54 16.55
CA SER A 137 -28.74 17.88 17.56
C SER A 137 -28.18 18.63 18.78
N SER A 138 -26.85 18.70 18.94
CA SER A 138 -26.17 19.36 20.06
C SER A 138 -25.78 20.83 19.77
N SER A 139 -25.94 21.30 18.53
CA SER A 139 -25.45 22.62 18.08
C SER A 139 -26.57 23.65 17.83
N SER A 140 -27.84 23.30 18.07
CA SER A 140 -29.00 24.16 17.77
C SER A 140 -29.74 24.67 19.01
N THR A 141 -29.07 24.76 20.17
CA THR A 141 -29.61 25.39 21.39
C THR A 141 -28.81 26.63 21.71
#